data_AF-D8M4N6-F1
#
_entry.id   AF-D8M4N6-F1
#
_cell.length_a   1.000
_cell.length_b   1.000
_cell.length_c   1.000
_cell.angle_alpha   90.00
_cell.angle_beta   90.00
_cell.angle_gamma   90.00
#
_symmetry.space_group_name_H-M   'P 1'
#
loop_
_entity.id
_entity.type
_entity.pdbx_description
1 polymer ?
#
loop_
_entity_poly.entity_id
_entity_poly.type
_entity_poly.pdbx_seq_one_letter_code
_entity_poly.pdbx_strand_id
1 'polypeptide(L)'
;MNSQSVDFRSLKCVTTIECNDKSLQKLLHFTISGIDTLTTVILHNYVSSNLLLQDNHRDNVRSSLQSPKDPKELLGEKEHSLLAYLQIYEPTVKDPPSFTLTQLCNLEELRVGVACGTNFETFSLSKLPKLRLISIGEGEAPGVSSFPLVISLLLNDLPSLQSIRIGDNCFLNATEVEFSSLKSLTSIKIGTSFNKAEMYDGLLIFTELPELQSIQWKLGCFCYMQQIVFKDLPKLEEFQGPLEESSYVQTVLYPSSMDHFIQGYSGLLPFTVEAEDHSGYIRYR
;
A
#
# COMPACT_ATOMS: atom_id res chain seq x y z
N MET A 1 -11.18 26.09 8.19
CA MET A 1 -11.88 24.79 8.29
C MET A 1 -12.60 24.54 6.99
N ASN A 2 -11.88 24.16 5.93
CA ASN A 2 -12.49 23.73 4.67
C ASN A 2 -12.02 22.32 4.36
N SER A 3 -12.67 21.32 4.96
CA SER A 3 -12.61 19.95 4.45
C SER A 3 -13.51 19.90 3.22
N GLN A 4 -12.93 19.66 2.04
CA GLN A 4 -13.72 19.40 0.83
C GLN A 4 -14.11 17.93 0.82
N SER A 5 -15.21 17.61 1.49
CA SER A 5 -15.92 16.35 1.29
C SER A 5 -16.79 16.50 0.05
N VAL A 6 -16.58 15.63 -0.95
CA VAL A 6 -17.51 15.50 -2.08
C VAL A 6 -18.51 14.40 -1.72
N ASP A 7 -19.74 14.80 -1.45
CA ASP A 7 -20.81 13.86 -1.10
C ASP A 7 -21.41 13.25 -2.37
N PHE A 8 -20.94 12.05 -2.71
CA PHE A 8 -21.44 11.28 -3.84
C PHE A 8 -22.71 10.49 -3.55
N ARG A 9 -23.29 10.55 -2.33
CA ARG A 9 -24.52 9.79 -1.97
C ARG A 9 -25.72 10.13 -2.84
N SER A 10 -25.71 11.30 -3.48
CA SER A 10 -26.75 11.72 -4.43
C SER A 10 -26.60 11.07 -5.82
N LEU A 11 -25.43 10.52 -6.15
CA LEU A 11 -25.12 9.95 -7.45
C LEU A 11 -25.57 8.48 -7.53
N LYS A 12 -26.86 8.29 -7.83
CA LYS A 12 -27.53 6.97 -7.85
C LYS A 12 -27.07 5.99 -8.93
N CYS A 13 -26.22 6.40 -9.86
CA CYS A 13 -25.84 5.60 -11.03
C CYS A 13 -24.32 5.53 -11.26
N VAL A 14 -23.50 6.00 -10.32
CA VAL A 14 -22.05 6.00 -10.51
C VAL A 14 -21.51 4.61 -10.25
N THR A 15 -21.04 3.96 -11.31
CA THR A 15 -20.46 2.61 -11.27
C THR A 15 -18.94 2.63 -11.30
N THR A 16 -18.34 3.70 -11.80
CA THR A 16 -16.90 3.86 -11.92
C THR A 16 -16.50 5.26 -11.49
N ILE A 17 -15.45 5.36 -10.67
CA ILE A 17 -14.73 6.61 -10.40
C ILE A 17 -13.34 6.46 -11.00
N GLU A 18 -13.00 7.36 -11.92
CA GLU A 18 -11.65 7.47 -12.47
C GLU A 18 -11.03 8.82 -12.11
N CYS A 19 -9.78 8.82 -11.67
CA CYS A 19 -9.06 10.04 -11.33
C CYS A 19 -7.69 10.06 -12.03
N ASN A 20 -7.37 11.18 -12.69
CA ASN A 20 -6.12 11.36 -13.46
C ASN A 20 -5.44 12.70 -13.12
N ASP A 21 -5.60 13.20 -11.90
CA ASP A 21 -5.33 14.61 -11.60
C ASP A 21 -4.13 14.81 -10.67
N LYS A 22 -3.27 15.78 -11.03
CA LYS A 22 -2.23 16.39 -10.15
C LYS A 22 -2.77 16.78 -8.78
N SER A 23 -4.06 17.09 -8.71
CA SER A 23 -4.77 17.50 -7.51
C SER A 23 -4.81 16.41 -6.44
N LEU A 24 -4.76 15.12 -6.81
CA LEU A 24 -4.66 14.02 -5.84
C LEU A 24 -3.42 14.13 -4.96
N GLN A 25 -2.31 14.65 -5.50
CA GLN A 25 -1.02 14.80 -4.80
C GLN A 25 -1.06 15.91 -3.73
N LYS A 26 -2.12 16.74 -3.74
CA LYS A 26 -2.33 17.81 -2.76
C LYS A 26 -3.35 17.43 -1.70
N LEU A 27 -4.03 16.29 -1.84
CA LEU A 27 -5.05 15.85 -0.89
C LEU A 27 -4.38 15.32 0.37
N LEU A 28 -4.79 15.79 1.53
CA LEU A 28 -4.39 15.13 2.78
C LEU A 28 -5.24 13.87 2.98
N HIS A 29 -6.54 13.94 2.66
CA HIS A 29 -7.44 12.79 2.79
C HIS A 29 -8.18 12.53 1.49
N PHE A 30 -8.13 11.29 1.03
CA PHE A 30 -8.95 10.78 -0.05
C PHE A 30 -9.84 9.68 0.53
N THR A 31 -11.13 9.97 0.69
CA THR A 31 -12.10 9.05 1.28
C THR A 31 -13.29 8.87 0.35
N ILE A 32 -13.58 7.61 -0.02
CA ILE A 32 -14.81 7.25 -0.71
C ILE A 32 -15.61 6.30 0.19
N SER A 33 -16.88 6.64 0.43
CA SER A 33 -17.77 5.83 1.26
C SER A 33 -19.22 5.88 0.84
N GLY A 34 -19.95 4.78 1.02
CA GLY A 34 -21.41 4.73 0.95
C GLY A 34 -22.00 4.90 -0.45
N ILE A 35 -21.22 4.65 -1.51
CA ILE A 35 -21.70 4.66 -2.90
C ILE A 35 -22.04 3.23 -3.30
N ASP A 36 -23.28 2.81 -3.04
CA ASP A 36 -23.69 1.42 -3.25
C ASP A 36 -23.62 0.98 -4.72
N THR A 37 -23.67 1.87 -5.70
CA THR A 37 -23.55 1.50 -7.11
C THR A 37 -22.12 1.36 -7.61
N LEU A 38 -21.14 1.81 -6.83
CA LEU A 38 -19.75 1.89 -7.26
C LEU A 38 -19.16 0.48 -7.35
N THR A 39 -18.67 0.13 -8.54
CA THR A 39 -18.06 -1.17 -8.84
C THR A 39 -16.55 -1.08 -9.05
N THR A 40 -16.07 0.07 -9.51
CA THR A 40 -14.66 0.23 -9.90
C THR A 40 -14.13 1.58 -9.46
N VAL A 41 -12.93 1.59 -8.87
CA VAL A 41 -12.14 2.81 -8.62
C VAL A 41 -10.82 2.68 -9.36
N ILE A 42 -10.52 3.66 -10.22
CA ILE A 42 -9.27 3.74 -10.98
C ILE A 42 -8.57 5.05 -10.68
N LEU A 43 -7.35 4.96 -10.16
CA LEU A 43 -6.41 6.08 -10.14
C LEU A 43 -5.40 5.85 -11.25
N HIS A 44 -5.36 6.74 -12.24
CA HIS A 44 -4.44 6.62 -13.37
C HIS A 44 -3.02 7.00 -12.98
N ASN A 45 -2.05 6.47 -13.73
CA ASN A 45 -0.63 6.76 -13.54
C ASN A 45 -0.37 8.26 -13.43
N TYR A 46 0.44 8.66 -12.46
CA TYR A 46 0.85 10.04 -12.30
C TYR A 46 2.34 10.23 -12.57
N VAL A 47 2.71 10.39 -13.84
CA VAL A 47 4.09 10.77 -14.18
C VAL A 47 4.19 12.28 -14.24
N SER A 48 4.52 12.91 -13.11
CA SER A 48 4.96 14.31 -13.18
C SER A 48 6.32 14.34 -13.89
N SER A 49 6.46 15.16 -14.93
CA SER A 49 7.74 15.39 -15.63
C SER A 49 8.88 15.86 -14.72
N ASN A 50 8.59 16.25 -13.48
CA ASN A 50 9.57 16.66 -12.46
C ASN A 50 9.94 15.54 -11.47
N LEU A 51 9.27 14.38 -11.47
CA LEU A 51 9.60 13.25 -10.59
C LEU A 51 10.73 12.38 -11.13
N LEU A 52 11.12 12.57 -12.41
CA LEU A 52 12.28 11.91 -13.04
C LEU A 52 13.64 12.47 -12.55
N LEU A 53 13.68 13.36 -11.56
CA LEU A 53 14.89 14.09 -11.15
C LEU A 53 15.25 13.99 -9.65
N GLN A 54 14.60 13.15 -8.84
CA GLN A 54 14.91 13.08 -7.40
C GLN A 54 15.90 12.00 -6.97
N ASP A 55 16.69 11.43 -7.89
CA ASP A 55 17.80 10.53 -7.53
C ASP A 55 19.20 11.16 -7.61
N ASN A 56 19.33 12.46 -7.84
CA ASN A 56 20.62 13.14 -7.78
C ASN A 56 20.49 14.52 -7.12
N HIS A 57 20.74 14.59 -5.80
CA HIS A 57 21.35 15.71 -5.05
C HIS A 57 20.87 15.73 -3.59
N ARG A 58 21.41 14.82 -2.76
CA ARG A 58 21.64 15.10 -1.34
C ARG A 58 23.11 15.51 -1.18
N ASP A 59 23.45 16.70 -1.68
CA ASP A 59 24.64 17.42 -1.27
C ASP A 59 24.43 18.92 -1.51
N ASN A 60 24.64 19.71 -0.45
CA ASN A 60 24.49 21.17 -0.34
C ASN A 60 23.02 21.64 -0.27
N VAL A 61 22.54 22.36 0.74
CA VAL A 61 23.11 23.58 1.33
C VAL A 61 22.59 23.75 2.77
N ARG A 62 23.51 23.73 3.74
CA ARG A 62 23.39 24.59 4.93
C ARG A 62 23.62 26.04 4.48
N SER A 63 22.89 26.98 5.08
CA SER A 63 22.99 28.45 4.98
C SER A 63 22.09 29.13 3.94
N SER A 64 20.96 29.68 4.37
CA SER A 64 20.89 31.09 4.78
C SER A 64 19.48 31.46 5.24
N LEU A 65 19.38 31.89 6.50
CA LEU A 65 18.30 32.74 6.99
C LEU A 65 18.42 34.12 6.33
N GLN A 66 17.34 34.67 5.76
CA GLN A 66 17.03 36.11 5.81
C GLN A 66 15.57 36.39 5.42
N SER A 67 15.01 37.39 6.10
CA SER A 67 13.60 37.78 6.26
C SER A 67 13.02 38.63 5.07
N PRO A 68 11.73 39.02 5.09
CA PRO A 68 10.90 39.19 3.88
C PRO A 68 11.00 40.57 3.22
N LYS A 69 10.60 40.68 1.95
CA LYS A 69 10.33 41.95 1.26
C LYS A 69 8.94 41.96 0.63
N ASP A 70 8.29 43.10 0.79
CA ASP A 70 6.88 43.38 0.53
C ASP A 70 6.38 43.15 -0.90
N PRO A 71 5.08 42.89 -1.08
CA PRO A 71 4.46 42.58 -2.36
C PRO A 71 3.88 43.84 -3.01
N LYS A 72 4.22 44.12 -4.28
CA LYS A 72 3.35 44.83 -5.22
C LYS A 72 3.89 44.76 -6.65
N GLU A 73 2.93 44.55 -7.56
CA GLU A 73 2.98 44.77 -9.01
C GLU A 73 3.68 43.72 -9.87
N LEU A 74 2.88 42.77 -10.37
CA LEU A 74 2.74 42.58 -11.82
C LEU A 74 1.41 41.86 -12.11
N LEU A 75 0.39 42.67 -12.43
CA LEU A 75 -0.85 42.25 -13.08
C LEU A 75 -0.62 42.27 -14.59
N GLY A 76 -0.91 41.17 -15.27
CA GLY A 76 -0.90 41.13 -16.73
C GLY A 76 -1.24 39.76 -17.30
N GLU A 77 -2.53 39.57 -17.57
CA GLU A 77 -3.13 38.69 -18.59
C GLU A 77 -3.77 37.36 -18.14
N LYS A 78 -4.90 37.10 -18.81
CA LYS A 78 -6.07 36.30 -18.45
C LYS A 78 -5.80 34.79 -18.39
N GLU A 79 -6.09 34.17 -17.25
CA GLU A 79 -6.62 32.80 -17.20
C GLU A 79 -7.77 32.72 -16.18
N HIS A 80 -8.84 32.04 -16.60
CA HIS A 80 -10.08 31.92 -15.85
C HIS A 80 -9.89 31.02 -14.61
N SER A 81 -10.03 31.64 -13.43
CA SER A 81 -10.52 31.09 -12.16
C SER A 81 -10.50 29.56 -11.97
N LEU A 82 -9.41 29.03 -11.40
CA LEU A 82 -9.44 27.92 -10.46
C LEU A 82 -8.42 28.17 -9.33
N LEU A 83 -8.76 29.08 -8.41
CA LEU A 83 -8.08 29.17 -7.11
C LEU A 83 -8.66 28.08 -6.19
N ALA A 84 -8.01 26.92 -6.17
CA ALA A 84 -8.21 25.95 -5.09
C ALA A 84 -7.38 26.40 -3.88
N TYR A 85 -8.06 26.73 -2.78
CA TYR A 85 -7.42 26.99 -1.49
C TYR A 85 -6.82 25.69 -0.92
N LEU A 86 -5.49 25.66 -0.76
CA LEU A 86 -4.77 24.63 -0.01
C LEU A 86 -4.56 25.17 1.42
N GLN A 87 -5.21 24.59 2.44
CA GLN A 87 -4.76 24.78 3.82
C GLN A 87 -3.66 23.74 4.08
N ILE A 88 -2.40 24.16 4.03
CA ILE A 88 -1.28 23.37 4.57
C ILE A 88 -1.39 23.50 6.09
N TYR A 89 -1.95 22.49 6.75
CA TYR A 89 -1.67 22.25 8.16
C TYR A 89 -0.55 21.21 8.22
N GLU A 90 0.39 21.35 9.15
CA GLU A 90 1.36 20.26 9.40
C GLU A 90 0.57 19.03 9.85
N PRO A 91 0.64 17.89 9.13
CA PRO A 91 -0.04 16.69 9.56
C PRO A 91 0.38 16.37 11.01
N THR A 92 -0.60 16.06 11.84
CA THR A 92 -0.32 15.67 13.23
C THR A 92 -0.32 14.16 13.31
N VAL A 93 0.41 13.61 14.28
CA VAL A 93 0.38 12.17 14.62
C VAL A 93 -1.05 11.65 14.81
N LYS A 94 -2.01 12.53 15.14
CA LYS A 94 -3.41 12.16 15.39
C LYS A 94 -4.31 12.11 14.15
N ASP A 95 -3.88 12.65 13.01
CA ASP A 95 -4.67 12.68 11.77
C ASP A 95 -3.73 12.74 10.54
N PRO A 96 -3.02 11.62 10.26
CA PRO A 96 -2.08 11.58 9.15
C PRO A 96 -2.82 11.57 7.80
N PRO A 97 -2.17 12.03 6.72
CA PRO A 97 -2.73 11.95 5.37
C PRO A 97 -3.14 10.52 5.01
N SER A 98 -4.34 10.34 4.47
CA SER A 98 -4.98 9.03 4.37
C SER A 98 -5.68 8.76 3.04
N PHE A 99 -5.48 7.56 2.51
CA PHE A 99 -6.30 6.98 1.46
C PHE A 99 -7.26 5.95 2.07
N THR A 100 -8.57 6.16 1.95
CA THR A 100 -9.59 5.29 2.57
C THR A 100 -10.72 4.96 1.61
N LEU A 101 -11.00 3.67 1.44
CA LEU A 101 -12.24 3.18 0.82
C LEU A 101 -13.01 2.37 1.84
N THR A 102 -14.26 2.74 2.12
CA THR A 102 -15.07 2.03 3.12
C THR A 102 -16.54 1.97 2.75
N GLN A 103 -17.26 0.94 3.20
CA GLN A 103 -18.71 0.82 3.01
C GLN A 103 -19.14 0.90 1.53
N LEU A 104 -18.40 0.23 0.65
CA LEU A 104 -18.73 0.14 -0.77
C LEU A 104 -19.19 -1.27 -1.08
N CYS A 105 -20.49 -1.50 -0.92
CA CYS A 105 -21.12 -2.83 -0.94
C CYS A 105 -20.96 -3.57 -2.29
N ASN A 106 -20.74 -2.82 -3.37
CA ASN A 106 -20.59 -3.37 -4.71
C ASN A 106 -19.23 -3.08 -5.36
N LEU A 107 -18.25 -2.54 -4.61
CA LEU A 107 -16.92 -2.32 -5.17
C LEU A 107 -16.29 -3.68 -5.46
N GLU A 108 -15.90 -3.89 -6.71
CA GLU A 108 -15.31 -5.13 -7.22
C GLU A 108 -13.82 -4.96 -7.55
N GLU A 109 -13.41 -3.77 -8.02
CA GLU A 109 -12.04 -3.52 -8.43
C GLU A 109 -11.48 -2.20 -7.87
N LEU A 110 -10.29 -2.28 -7.29
CA LEU A 110 -9.43 -1.13 -7.03
C LEU A 110 -8.20 -1.24 -7.93
N ARG A 111 -8.01 -0.25 -8.81
CA ARG A 111 -6.83 -0.11 -9.64
C ARG A 111 -6.16 1.22 -9.34
N VAL A 112 -4.90 1.17 -8.94
CA VAL A 112 -4.08 2.33 -8.68
C VAL A 112 -2.87 2.27 -9.58
N GLY A 113 -2.65 3.31 -10.34
CA GLY A 113 -1.52 3.43 -11.24
C GLY A 113 -0.20 3.64 -10.51
N VAL A 114 0.84 3.72 -11.32
CA VAL A 114 2.19 4.11 -10.92
C VAL A 114 2.19 5.56 -10.42
N ALA A 115 3.00 5.85 -9.40
CA ALA A 115 3.24 7.18 -8.84
C ALA A 115 2.01 7.85 -8.19
N CYS A 116 1.03 7.04 -7.78
CA CYS A 116 -0.14 7.49 -7.04
C CYS A 116 0.10 7.46 -5.53
N GLY A 117 -0.60 8.32 -4.79
CA GLY A 117 -0.65 8.29 -3.33
C GLY A 117 0.68 8.62 -2.61
N THR A 118 1.54 9.42 -3.25
CA THR A 118 2.85 9.87 -2.71
C THR A 118 2.76 10.71 -1.44
N ASN A 119 1.58 11.27 -1.19
CA ASN A 119 1.24 12.16 -0.10
C ASN A 119 0.44 11.49 1.02
N PHE A 120 0.10 10.20 0.88
CA PHE A 120 -0.66 9.48 1.90
C PHE A 120 0.28 8.65 2.77
N GLU A 121 0.13 8.81 4.08
CA GLU A 121 0.86 8.06 5.11
C GLU A 121 0.07 6.83 5.58
N THR A 122 -1.25 6.79 5.30
CA THR A 122 -2.10 5.65 5.63
C THR A 122 -2.91 5.18 4.42
N PHE A 123 -3.16 3.86 4.39
CA PHE A 123 -3.97 3.20 3.38
C PHE A 123 -4.95 2.25 4.07
N SER A 124 -6.25 2.46 3.90
CA SER A 124 -7.29 1.68 4.59
C SER A 124 -8.40 1.24 3.65
N LEU A 125 -8.68 -0.06 3.66
CA LEU A 125 -9.79 -0.67 2.96
C LEU A 125 -10.65 -1.43 3.97
N SER A 126 -11.93 -1.13 4.07
CA SER A 126 -12.81 -1.80 5.05
C SER A 126 -14.24 -1.93 4.56
N LYS A 127 -14.94 -3.00 4.92
CA LYS A 127 -16.35 -3.23 4.54
C LYS A 127 -16.55 -3.16 3.01
N LEU A 128 -15.74 -3.93 2.28
CA LEU A 128 -15.76 -4.05 0.81
C LEU A 128 -16.08 -5.51 0.43
N PRO A 129 -17.32 -6.00 0.67
CA PRO A 129 -17.63 -7.42 0.65
C PRO A 129 -17.50 -8.08 -0.75
N LYS A 130 -17.51 -7.29 -1.84
CA LYS A 130 -17.41 -7.76 -3.21
C LYS A 130 -16.07 -7.47 -3.89
N LEU A 131 -15.12 -6.86 -3.18
CA LEU A 131 -13.84 -6.49 -3.77
C LEU A 131 -13.09 -7.76 -4.15
N ARG A 132 -12.83 -7.95 -5.45
CA ARG A 132 -12.17 -9.14 -6.02
C ARG A 132 -10.74 -8.89 -6.48
N LEU A 133 -10.41 -7.64 -6.83
CA LEU A 133 -9.08 -7.27 -7.31
C LEU A 133 -8.57 -6.01 -6.62
N ILE A 134 -7.34 -6.10 -6.11
CA ILE A 134 -6.49 -4.94 -5.79
C ILE A 134 -5.30 -4.97 -6.73
N SER A 135 -5.11 -3.90 -7.50
CA SER A 135 -4.01 -3.69 -8.42
C SER A 135 -3.38 -2.33 -8.10
N ILE A 136 -2.10 -2.29 -7.75
CA ILE A 136 -1.39 -1.07 -7.37
C ILE A 136 -0.05 -1.01 -8.08
N GLY A 137 0.20 0.07 -8.82
CA GLY A 137 1.47 0.33 -9.49
C GLY A 137 1.85 -0.69 -10.56
N GLU A 138 0.90 -1.45 -11.11
CA GLU A 138 1.20 -2.39 -12.20
C GLU A 138 1.72 -1.65 -13.44
N GLY A 139 3.00 -1.87 -13.75
CA GLY A 139 3.71 -1.23 -14.87
C GLY A 139 5.19 -1.02 -14.55
N GLU A 140 5.98 -0.71 -15.58
CA GLU A 140 7.39 -0.36 -15.41
C GLU A 140 7.57 1.15 -15.48
N ALA A 141 8.01 1.74 -14.37
CA ALA A 141 8.43 3.14 -14.34
C ALA A 141 9.59 3.28 -13.33
N PRO A 142 10.84 3.31 -13.82
CA PRO A 142 12.00 3.43 -12.95
C PRO A 142 11.95 4.74 -12.16
N GLY A 143 12.29 4.69 -10.87
CA GLY A 143 12.49 5.88 -10.04
C GLY A 143 11.22 6.58 -9.54
N VAL A 144 10.03 6.04 -9.79
CA VAL A 144 8.78 6.58 -9.23
C VAL A 144 8.08 5.56 -8.34
N SER A 145 7.45 6.05 -7.27
CA SER A 145 6.91 5.19 -6.22
C SER A 145 5.43 5.43 -5.97
N SER A 146 4.67 4.35 -5.74
CA SER A 146 3.27 4.44 -5.31
C SER A 146 3.16 4.18 -3.80
N PHE A 147 2.44 5.04 -3.09
CA PHE A 147 2.32 4.98 -1.62
C PHE A 147 3.64 4.83 -0.83
N PRO A 148 4.73 5.57 -1.16
CA PRO A 148 6.02 5.43 -0.49
C PRO A 148 5.98 5.74 1.01
N LEU A 149 5.06 6.58 1.49
CA LEU A 149 4.98 7.00 2.89
C LEU A 149 4.12 6.09 3.78
N VAL A 150 3.42 5.11 3.19
CA VAL A 150 2.59 4.18 3.96
C VAL A 150 3.49 3.23 4.73
N ILE A 151 3.27 3.16 6.05
CA ILE A 151 4.06 2.33 6.98
C ILE A 151 3.42 0.96 7.24
N SER A 152 2.09 0.89 7.25
CA SER A 152 1.35 -0.36 7.45
C SER A 152 0.38 -0.63 6.30
N LEU A 153 0.49 -1.80 5.68
CA LEU A 153 -0.48 -2.31 4.71
C LEU A 153 -1.20 -3.53 5.29
N LEU A 154 -2.40 -3.30 5.82
CA LEU A 154 -3.22 -4.33 6.46
C LEU A 154 -4.44 -4.60 5.60
N LEU A 155 -4.51 -5.79 5.00
CA LEU A 155 -5.64 -6.26 4.20
C LEU A 155 -6.28 -7.45 4.89
N ASN A 156 -7.31 -7.14 5.68
CA ASN A 156 -7.97 -8.10 6.56
C ASN A 156 -9.47 -8.16 6.22
N ASP A 157 -10.08 -9.34 6.31
CA ASP A 157 -11.54 -9.55 6.17
C ASP A 157 -12.14 -8.99 4.86
N LEU A 158 -11.51 -9.26 3.72
CA LEU A 158 -12.05 -8.99 2.39
C LEU A 158 -12.51 -10.32 1.74
N PRO A 159 -13.74 -10.79 2.02
CA PRO A 159 -14.14 -12.18 1.80
C PRO A 159 -14.19 -12.60 0.32
N SER A 160 -14.36 -11.65 -0.60
CA SER A 160 -14.40 -11.90 -2.05
C SER A 160 -13.08 -11.60 -2.76
N LEU A 161 -12.03 -11.18 -2.04
CA LEU A 161 -10.77 -10.78 -2.66
C LEU A 161 -10.07 -12.00 -3.26
N GLN A 162 -9.82 -11.98 -4.56
CA GLN A 162 -9.27 -13.12 -5.31
C GLN A 162 -7.82 -12.90 -5.73
N SER A 163 -7.42 -11.66 -6.02
CA SER A 163 -6.09 -11.32 -6.51
C SER A 163 -5.57 -10.03 -5.88
N ILE A 164 -4.33 -10.08 -5.40
CA ILE A 164 -3.54 -8.91 -5.02
C ILE A 164 -2.37 -8.78 -6.00
N ARG A 165 -2.25 -7.61 -6.63
CA ARG A 165 -1.19 -7.28 -7.57
C ARG A 165 -0.55 -5.97 -7.17
N ILE A 166 0.71 -6.01 -6.83
CA ILE A 166 1.51 -4.83 -6.44
C ILE A 166 2.70 -4.77 -7.39
N GLY A 167 2.90 -3.64 -8.06
CA GLY A 167 4.01 -3.45 -8.98
C GLY A 167 5.33 -3.20 -8.28
N ASP A 168 6.31 -2.70 -9.05
CA ASP A 168 7.60 -2.29 -8.51
C ASP A 168 7.47 -0.92 -7.81
N ASN A 169 8.37 -0.63 -6.86
CA ASN A 169 8.47 0.64 -6.15
C ASN A 169 7.19 1.06 -5.38
N CYS A 170 6.38 0.11 -4.92
CA CYS A 170 5.19 0.38 -4.12
C CYS A 170 5.49 0.18 -2.63
N PHE A 171 4.84 0.98 -1.77
CA PHE A 171 4.88 0.82 -0.30
C PHE A 171 6.31 0.72 0.25
N LEU A 172 7.22 1.54 -0.26
CA LEU A 172 8.67 1.43 -0.02
C LEU A 172 9.03 1.44 1.48
N ASN A 173 8.35 2.27 2.27
CA ASN A 173 8.64 2.43 3.70
C ASN A 173 7.78 1.53 4.59
N ALA A 174 6.96 0.65 4.03
CA ALA A 174 6.08 -0.20 4.84
C ALA A 174 6.90 -1.22 5.63
N THR A 175 6.74 -1.17 6.95
CA THR A 175 7.36 -2.10 7.91
C THR A 175 6.37 -3.15 8.38
N GLU A 176 5.06 -2.93 8.24
CA GLU A 176 4.04 -3.89 8.65
C GLU A 176 3.17 -4.24 7.45
N VAL A 177 3.17 -5.52 7.08
CA VAL A 177 2.36 -6.02 5.95
C VAL A 177 1.61 -7.25 6.42
N GLU A 178 0.29 -7.15 6.47
CA GLU A 178 -0.59 -8.25 6.89
C GLU A 178 -1.64 -8.51 5.84
N PHE A 179 -1.69 -9.75 5.35
CA PHE A 179 -2.81 -10.28 4.57
C PHE A 179 -3.44 -11.41 5.38
N SER A 180 -4.60 -11.13 6.00
CA SER A 180 -5.28 -12.09 6.87
C SER A 180 -6.75 -12.28 6.59
N SER A 181 -7.26 -13.48 6.84
CA SER A 181 -8.69 -13.82 6.70
C SER A 181 -9.27 -13.59 5.30
N LEU A 182 -8.45 -13.69 4.25
CA LEU A 182 -8.86 -13.49 2.86
C LEU A 182 -9.32 -14.82 2.24
N LYS A 183 -10.54 -15.24 2.58
CA LYS A 183 -11.06 -16.59 2.33
C LYS A 183 -11.19 -16.98 0.85
N SER A 184 -11.20 -16.02 -0.08
CA SER A 184 -11.27 -16.28 -1.54
C SER A 184 -9.96 -15.96 -2.28
N LEU A 185 -8.90 -15.58 -1.57
CA LEU A 185 -7.66 -15.14 -2.21
C LEU A 185 -6.94 -16.34 -2.83
N THR A 186 -6.63 -16.25 -4.12
CA THR A 186 -6.00 -17.35 -4.88
C THR A 186 -4.57 -17.03 -5.30
N SER A 187 -4.26 -15.75 -5.53
CA SER A 187 -2.93 -15.34 -5.99
C SER A 187 -2.46 -14.01 -5.40
N ILE A 188 -1.19 -13.97 -4.99
CA ILE A 188 -0.46 -12.75 -4.63
C ILE A 188 0.71 -12.59 -5.61
N LYS A 189 0.80 -11.43 -6.25
CA LYS A 189 1.92 -11.06 -7.11
C LYS A 189 2.47 -9.69 -6.74
N ILE A 190 3.75 -9.61 -6.40
CA ILE A 190 4.41 -8.39 -5.94
C ILE A 190 5.68 -8.13 -6.77
N GLY A 191 5.91 -6.88 -7.17
CA GLY A 191 7.15 -6.45 -7.79
C GLY A 191 8.30 -6.32 -6.81
N THR A 192 9.34 -5.58 -7.17
CA THR A 192 10.39 -5.16 -6.23
C THR A 192 9.85 -3.98 -5.42
N SER A 193 9.24 -4.28 -4.26
CA SER A 193 8.52 -3.35 -3.39
C SER A 193 8.84 -3.62 -1.91
N PHE A 194 8.37 -2.79 -0.97
CA PHE A 194 8.61 -3.01 0.47
C PHE A 194 10.11 -3.10 0.84
N ASN A 195 10.94 -2.25 0.23
CA ASN A 195 12.40 -2.38 0.23
C ASN A 195 13.16 -1.09 0.54
N LYS A 196 12.57 -0.15 1.30
CA LYS A 196 13.28 1.03 1.85
C LYS A 196 12.87 1.37 3.29
N ALA A 197 12.33 0.41 4.04
CA ALA A 197 12.03 0.64 5.45
C ALA A 197 13.30 1.08 6.19
N GLU A 198 13.27 2.29 6.76
CA GLU A 198 14.37 2.82 7.57
C GLU A 198 14.49 2.08 8.93
N MET A 199 13.43 1.37 9.31
CA MET A 199 13.35 0.56 10.51
C MET A 199 13.57 -0.92 10.17
N TYR A 200 14.48 -1.57 10.90
CA TYR A 200 14.91 -2.95 10.67
C TYR A 200 14.10 -3.96 11.49
N ASP A 201 12.85 -3.64 11.79
CA ASP A 201 11.93 -4.43 12.63
C ASP A 201 10.66 -4.85 11.90
N GLY A 202 10.72 -4.90 10.56
CA GLY A 202 9.54 -5.17 9.74
C GLY A 202 8.92 -6.55 9.96
N LEU A 203 7.60 -6.63 9.80
CA LEU A 203 6.77 -7.81 9.99
C LEU A 203 5.91 -8.05 8.74
N LEU A 204 6.03 -9.25 8.19
CA LEU A 204 5.21 -9.76 7.09
C LEU A 204 4.38 -10.95 7.59
N ILE A 205 3.05 -10.85 7.53
CA ILE A 205 2.14 -11.92 7.97
C ILE A 205 1.17 -12.27 6.85
N PHE A 206 1.20 -13.52 6.40
CA PHE A 206 0.15 -14.13 5.58
C PHE A 206 -0.52 -15.24 6.40
N THR A 207 -1.76 -15.04 6.81
CA THR A 207 -2.48 -15.99 7.68
C THR A 207 -3.92 -16.21 7.26
N GLU A 208 -4.43 -17.43 7.46
CA GLU A 208 -5.81 -17.79 7.17
C GLU A 208 -6.25 -17.53 5.72
N LEU A 209 -5.46 -18.02 4.77
CA LEU A 209 -5.68 -17.89 3.32
C LEU A 209 -5.97 -19.28 2.71
N PRO A 210 -7.16 -19.88 2.99
CA PRO A 210 -7.45 -21.27 2.69
C PRO A 210 -7.48 -21.62 1.19
N GLU A 211 -7.69 -20.63 0.33
CA GLU A 211 -7.77 -20.79 -1.12
C GLU A 211 -6.51 -20.32 -1.86
N LEU A 212 -5.47 -19.87 -1.13
CA LEU A 212 -4.27 -19.31 -1.74
C LEU A 212 -3.45 -20.40 -2.41
N GLN A 213 -3.21 -20.25 -3.71
CA GLN A 213 -2.50 -21.22 -4.54
C GLN A 213 -1.11 -20.74 -4.94
N SER A 214 -0.93 -19.44 -5.16
CA SER A 214 0.32 -18.87 -5.68
C SER A 214 0.74 -17.62 -4.90
N ILE A 215 2.00 -17.59 -4.47
CA ILE A 215 2.71 -16.41 -3.99
C ILE A 215 3.91 -16.16 -4.88
N GLN A 216 4.02 -14.95 -5.44
CA GLN A 216 5.18 -14.53 -6.21
C GLN A 216 5.62 -13.12 -5.82
N TRP A 217 6.92 -12.92 -5.60
CA TRP A 217 7.53 -11.60 -5.56
C TRP A 217 8.90 -11.53 -6.19
N LYS A 218 9.28 -10.35 -6.70
CA LYS A 218 10.60 -10.13 -7.30
C LYS A 218 11.70 -10.01 -6.25
N LEU A 219 12.94 -10.19 -6.71
CA LEU A 219 14.15 -9.97 -5.92
C LEU A 219 14.16 -8.58 -5.26
N GLY A 220 14.65 -8.54 -4.01
CA GLY A 220 14.70 -7.33 -3.19
C GLY A 220 13.40 -6.97 -2.48
N CYS A 221 12.28 -7.65 -2.78
CA CYS A 221 11.04 -7.45 -2.05
C CYS A 221 11.17 -7.93 -0.60
N PHE A 222 10.65 -7.15 0.35
CA PHE A 222 10.68 -7.47 1.79
C PHE A 222 12.07 -7.63 2.40
N CYS A 223 13.14 -7.13 1.75
CA CYS A 223 14.51 -7.36 2.21
C CYS A 223 14.84 -6.72 3.58
N TYR A 224 13.98 -5.85 4.11
CA TYR A 224 14.11 -5.24 5.43
C TYR A 224 13.13 -5.79 6.48
N MET A 225 12.30 -6.79 6.12
CA MET A 225 11.45 -7.46 7.10
C MET A 225 12.32 -8.31 8.04
N GLN A 226 12.14 -8.16 9.34
CA GLN A 226 12.82 -8.96 10.36
C GLN A 226 12.09 -10.29 10.60
N GLN A 227 10.75 -10.26 10.57
CA GLN A 227 9.90 -11.41 10.84
C GLN A 227 8.96 -11.66 9.66
N ILE A 228 8.92 -12.90 9.20
CA ILE A 228 7.97 -13.36 8.18
C ILE A 228 7.19 -14.54 8.74
N VAL A 229 5.87 -14.49 8.63
CA VAL A 229 4.97 -15.53 9.14
C VAL A 229 4.01 -15.92 8.04
N PHE A 230 4.06 -17.20 7.66
CA PHE A 230 3.06 -17.85 6.84
C PHE A 230 2.27 -18.80 7.73
N LYS A 231 0.94 -18.76 7.72
CA LYS A 231 0.11 -19.66 8.52
C LYS A 231 -1.19 -19.99 7.80
N ASP A 232 -1.68 -21.22 7.96
CA ASP A 232 -2.97 -21.66 7.41
C ASP A 232 -3.11 -21.41 5.90
N LEU A 233 -2.13 -21.93 5.13
CA LEU A 233 -2.05 -21.88 3.66
C LEU A 233 -2.16 -23.30 3.04
N PRO A 234 -3.28 -24.03 3.26
CA PRO A 234 -3.39 -25.46 2.94
C PRO A 234 -3.36 -25.79 1.44
N LYS A 235 -3.66 -24.82 0.56
CA LYS A 235 -3.72 -25.00 -0.90
C LYS A 235 -2.54 -24.36 -1.64
N LEU A 236 -1.50 -23.91 -0.92
CA LEU A 236 -0.36 -23.26 -1.56
C LEU A 236 0.43 -24.27 -2.38
N GLU A 237 0.46 -24.08 -3.70
CA GLU A 237 1.10 -24.96 -4.68
C GLU A 237 2.31 -24.29 -5.36
N GLU A 238 2.37 -22.96 -5.34
CA GLU A 238 3.46 -22.20 -5.95
C GLU A 238 3.96 -21.10 -5.01
N PHE A 239 5.27 -21.10 -4.77
CA PHE A 239 5.97 -20.05 -4.05
C PHE A 239 7.23 -19.64 -4.81
N GLN A 240 7.25 -18.39 -5.27
CA GLN A 240 8.42 -17.75 -5.88
C GLN A 240 8.73 -16.46 -5.11
N GLY A 241 9.39 -16.60 -3.98
CA GLY A 241 9.76 -15.46 -3.14
C GLY A 241 11.19 -15.62 -2.64
N PRO A 242 12.21 -15.00 -3.26
CA PRO A 242 13.58 -15.15 -2.79
C PRO A 242 13.71 -14.61 -1.36
N LEU A 243 13.92 -15.51 -0.39
CA LEU A 243 14.17 -15.19 1.02
C LEU A 243 15.69 -15.04 1.33
N GLU A 244 16.55 -15.39 0.37
CA GLU A 244 17.99 -15.70 0.54
C GLU A 244 18.89 -14.45 0.70
N GLU A 245 18.44 -13.28 0.27
CA GLU A 245 19.27 -12.06 0.23
C GLU A 245 18.89 -11.00 1.29
N SER A 246 17.95 -11.31 2.20
CA SER A 246 17.69 -10.38 3.30
C SER A 246 18.70 -10.62 4.43
N SER A 247 19.69 -9.74 4.55
CA SER A 247 20.58 -9.68 5.71
C SER A 247 19.85 -9.31 7.02
N TYR A 248 18.57 -8.97 6.95
CA TYR A 248 17.77 -8.46 8.06
C TYR A 248 16.67 -9.43 8.53
N VAL A 249 16.24 -10.36 7.68
CA VAL A 249 15.30 -11.43 8.10
C VAL A 249 15.98 -12.27 9.16
N GLN A 250 15.39 -12.27 10.36
CA GLN A 250 15.85 -13.05 11.49
C GLN A 250 15.02 -14.31 11.68
N THR A 251 13.71 -14.21 11.46
CA THR A 251 12.78 -15.29 11.70
C THR A 251 11.83 -15.43 10.53
N VAL A 252 11.72 -16.65 10.00
CA VAL A 252 10.63 -17.03 9.10
C VAL A 252 9.93 -18.24 9.69
N LEU A 253 8.65 -18.09 9.95
CA LEU A 253 7.76 -19.14 10.44
C LEU A 253 6.83 -19.58 9.31
N TYR A 254 6.73 -20.88 9.10
CA TYR A 254 5.94 -21.45 8.00
C TYR A 254 5.38 -22.83 8.36
N PRO A 255 4.23 -23.23 7.78
CA PRO A 255 3.69 -24.58 7.94
C PRO A 255 4.52 -25.59 7.15
N SER A 256 4.56 -26.85 7.61
CA SER A 256 5.30 -27.93 6.94
C SER A 256 4.88 -28.16 5.48
N SER A 257 3.69 -27.72 5.07
CA SER A 257 3.28 -27.74 3.66
C SER A 257 4.23 -26.93 2.77
N MET A 258 4.96 -25.96 3.31
CA MET A 258 5.92 -25.13 2.59
C MET A 258 7.36 -25.68 2.58
N ASP A 259 7.64 -26.81 3.23
CA ASP A 259 8.99 -27.39 3.35
C ASP A 259 9.68 -27.55 1.98
N HIS A 260 8.92 -27.91 0.94
CA HIS A 260 9.44 -28.15 -0.40
C HIS A 260 9.77 -26.87 -1.19
N PHE A 261 9.21 -25.73 -0.82
CA PHE A 261 9.56 -24.42 -1.40
C PHE A 261 10.81 -23.83 -0.76
N ILE A 262 11.10 -24.24 0.47
CA ILE A 262 12.04 -23.56 1.35
C ILE A 262 13.38 -24.35 1.47
N GLN A 263 13.54 -25.45 0.71
CA GLN A 263 14.78 -26.21 0.69
C GLN A 263 15.94 -25.38 0.13
N GLY A 264 16.87 -24.97 1.00
CA GLY A 264 18.05 -24.17 0.63
C GLY A 264 18.27 -22.94 1.52
N TYR A 265 17.23 -22.48 2.21
CA TYR A 265 17.31 -21.29 3.05
C TYR A 265 17.76 -21.63 4.49
N SER A 266 18.96 -21.20 4.87
CA SER A 266 19.48 -21.37 6.24
C SER A 266 18.83 -20.38 7.22
N GLY A 267 18.37 -20.85 8.38
CA GLY A 267 17.86 -19.99 9.47
C GLY A 267 16.33 -19.86 9.55
N LEU A 268 15.59 -20.51 8.66
CA LEU A 268 14.12 -20.54 8.71
C LEU A 268 13.65 -21.68 9.62
N LEU A 269 12.63 -21.41 10.42
CA LEU A 269 12.14 -22.34 11.43
C LEU A 269 10.72 -22.80 11.06
N PRO A 270 10.49 -24.11 10.83
CA PRO A 270 9.12 -24.60 10.70
C PRO A 270 8.40 -24.37 12.03
N PHE A 271 7.07 -24.17 12.01
CA PHE A 271 6.32 -24.12 13.26
C PHE A 271 6.60 -25.37 14.09
N THR A 272 7.10 -25.17 15.32
CA THR A 272 6.98 -26.18 16.36
C THR A 272 5.62 -25.97 17.01
N VAL A 273 4.71 -26.92 16.82
CA VAL A 273 3.39 -26.88 17.48
C VAL A 273 3.63 -27.07 18.99
N GLU A 274 3.74 -25.97 19.74
CA GLU A 274 3.50 -26.01 21.17
C GLU A 274 1.98 -25.99 21.39
N ALA A 275 1.52 -26.85 22.31
CA ALA A 275 0.12 -27.12 22.57
C ALA A 275 -0.72 -25.83 22.70
N GLU A 276 -1.89 -25.83 22.06
CA GLU A 276 -2.90 -24.77 22.16
C GLU A 276 -3.21 -24.47 23.64
N ASP A 277 -2.77 -23.32 24.14
CA ASP A 277 -3.37 -22.73 25.34
C ASP A 277 -4.62 -21.95 24.91
N HIS A 278 -5.69 -22.14 25.67
CA HIS A 278 -7.04 -21.61 25.48
C HIS A 278 -7.15 -20.07 25.60
N SER A 279 -6.06 -19.33 25.43
CA SER A 279 -6.00 -17.88 25.53
C SER A 279 -6.11 -17.15 24.19
N GLY A 280 -6.19 -17.86 23.06
CA GLY A 280 -6.46 -17.26 21.74
C GLY A 280 -5.35 -16.36 21.19
N TYR A 281 -4.21 -16.26 21.89
CA TYR A 281 -3.02 -15.55 21.46
C TYR A 281 -1.84 -16.51 21.47
N ILE A 282 -1.37 -16.91 20.28
CA ILE A 282 -0.14 -17.68 20.14
C ILE A 282 1.03 -16.71 20.28
N ARG A 283 1.84 -16.87 21.32
CA ARG A 283 3.17 -16.26 21.40
C ARG A 283 4.14 -17.13 20.61
N TYR A 284 4.72 -16.57 19.57
CA TYR A 284 5.78 -17.21 18.79
C TYR A 284 7.13 -17.01 19.50
N ARG A 285 7.95 -18.07 19.57
CA ARG A 285 9.39 -17.96 19.86
C ARG A 285 10.15 -18.00 18.55
#